data_AF-A0AAW2XHE5-F1
#
_entry.id   AF-A0AAW2XHE5-F1
#
_cell.length_a   1.000
_cell.length_b   1.000
_cell.length_c   1.000
_cell.angle_alpha   90.00
_cell.angle_beta   90.00
_cell.angle_gamma   90.00
#
_symmetry.space_group_name_H-M   'P 1'
#
loop_
_entity.id
_entity.type
_entity.pdbx_description
1 polymer ?
#
loop_
_entity_poly.entity_id
_entity_poly.type
_entity_poly.pdbx_seq_one_letter_code
_entity_poly.pdbx_strand_id
1 'polypeptide(L)'
;MYVCASDKARYRTRKGSIAINMLGVCDTEMRFIYILCGWEGSAADSRVLRDAINRPKSLRIPRGYYYLVDCGYANGEGLLAPYN
;
A
#
# COMPACT_ATOMS: atom_id res chain seq x y z
N MET A 1 6.55 17.72 2.84
CA MET A 1 5.07 17.76 2.82
C MET A 1 4.61 18.78 3.84
N TYR A 2 3.71 19.70 3.46
CA TYR A 2 3.10 20.64 4.40
C TYR A 2 1.71 20.14 4.75
N VAL A 3 1.38 20.07 6.04
CA VAL A 3 0.11 19.54 6.55
C VAL A 3 -0.43 20.54 7.56
N CYS A 4 -1.71 20.87 7.49
CA CYS A 4 -2.36 21.74 8.48
C CYS A 4 -2.24 21.12 9.89
N ALA A 5 -2.18 21.96 10.92
CA ALA A 5 -2.10 21.51 12.31
C ALA A 5 -3.23 20.52 12.68
N SER A 6 -4.44 20.73 12.14
CA SER A 6 -5.60 19.85 12.33
C SER A 6 -5.41 18.44 11.77
N ASP A 7 -4.67 18.30 10.66
CA ASP A 7 -4.46 17.02 9.99
C ASP A 7 -3.14 16.34 10.38
N LYS A 8 -2.26 17.05 11.10
CA LYS A 8 -0.93 16.57 11.49
C LYS A 8 -0.96 15.20 12.18
N ALA A 9 -1.99 14.94 12.98
CA ALA A 9 -2.17 13.64 13.64
C ALA A 9 -2.38 12.49 12.65
N ARG A 10 -3.11 12.71 11.56
CA ARG A 10 -3.41 11.69 10.53
C ARG A 10 -2.17 11.31 9.73
N TYR A 11 -1.29 12.27 9.46
CA TYR A 11 -0.08 12.03 8.66
C TYR A 11 1.14 11.63 9.50
N ARG A 12 0.95 11.46 10.81
CA ARG A 12 2.04 11.07 11.72
C ARG A 12 2.27 9.57 11.68
N THR A 13 3.49 9.19 11.35
CA THR A 13 3.98 7.80 11.42
C THR A 13 4.21 7.35 12.87
N ARG A 14 4.40 6.04 13.08
CA ARG A 14 4.81 5.49 14.38
C ARG A 14 6.09 6.10 14.93
N LYS A 15 7.01 6.56 14.07
CA LYS A 15 8.28 7.21 14.45
C LYS A 15 8.14 8.71 14.72
N GLY A 16 6.93 9.27 14.62
CA GLY A 16 6.65 10.68 14.90
C GLY A 16 6.86 11.64 13.74
N SER A 17 7.43 11.17 12.62
CA SER A 17 7.58 11.96 11.40
C SER A 17 6.26 12.09 10.65
N ILE A 18 6.10 13.20 9.92
CA ILE A 18 4.98 13.41 8.99
C ILE A 18 5.32 12.75 7.65
N ALA A 19 4.45 11.86 7.18
CA ALA A 19 4.62 11.12 5.93
C ALA A 19 3.28 10.86 5.23
N ILE A 20 3.38 10.52 3.94
CA ILE A 20 2.29 9.96 3.12
C ILE A 20 2.56 8.48 2.99
N ASN A 21 1.53 7.64 3.15
CA ASN A 21 1.64 6.23 2.83
C ASN A 21 1.47 6.01 1.31
N MET A 22 2.31 5.14 0.73
CA MET A 22 2.32 4.80 -0.68
C MET A 22 2.42 3.29 -0.84
N LEU A 23 1.53 2.73 -1.67
CA LEU A 23 1.64 1.35 -2.14
C LEU A 23 2.27 1.35 -3.53
N GLY A 24 3.41 0.68 -3.67
CA GLY A 24 4.04 0.41 -4.95
C GLY A 24 3.98 -1.08 -5.27
N VAL A 25 3.66 -1.42 -6.53
CA VAL A 25 3.79 -2.79 -7.05
C VAL A 25 4.74 -2.73 -8.23
N CYS A 26 5.68 -3.67 -8.26
CA CYS A 26 6.66 -3.79 -9.31
C CYS A 26 6.59 -5.15 -10.01
N ASP A 27 7.10 -5.19 -11.23
CA ASP A 27 7.33 -6.46 -11.92
C ASP A 27 8.63 -7.14 -11.45
N THR A 28 8.97 -8.26 -12.08
CA THR A 28 10.18 -9.06 -11.78
C THR A 28 11.49 -8.30 -12.07
N GLU A 29 11.43 -7.23 -12.86
CA GLU A 29 12.56 -6.34 -13.16
C GLU A 29 12.60 -5.12 -12.23
N MET A 30 11.81 -5.13 -11.15
CA MET A 30 11.69 -4.03 -10.17
C MET A 30 11.16 -2.71 -10.77
N ARG A 31 10.47 -2.78 -11.92
CA ARG A 31 9.82 -1.59 -12.52
C ARG A 31 8.44 -1.42 -11.92
N PHE A 32 8.11 -0.20 -11.49
CA PHE A 32 6.78 0.08 -10.95
C PHE A 32 5.72 -0.06 -12.05
N ILE A 33 4.79 -1.00 -11.84
CA ILE A 33 3.62 -1.22 -12.70
C ILE A 33 2.35 -0.60 -12.10
N TYR A 34 2.39 -0.29 -10.80
CA TYR A 34 1.30 0.37 -10.11
C TYR A 34 1.84 1.19 -8.93
N ILE A 35 1.32 2.41 -8.78
CA ILE A 35 1.58 3.28 -7.64
C ILE A 35 0.25 3.85 -7.16
N LEU A 36 -0.02 3.69 -5.87
CA LEU A 36 -1.09 4.37 -5.15
C LEU A 36 -0.46 5.24 -4.06
N CYS A 37 -0.64 6.55 -4.17
CA CYS A 37 -0.15 7.54 -3.21
C CYS A 37 -1.30 8.37 -2.64
N GLY A 38 -1.00 9.15 -1.60
CA GLY A 38 -1.95 10.11 -1.01
C GLY A 38 -2.68 9.59 0.23
N TRP A 39 -2.32 8.41 0.73
CA TRP A 39 -2.85 7.89 1.97
C TRP A 39 -2.19 8.55 3.18
N GLU A 40 -2.93 8.69 4.28
CA GLU A 40 -2.38 9.29 5.47
C GLU A 40 -1.23 8.45 6.04
N GLY A 41 -0.18 9.07 6.56
CA GLY A 41 0.99 8.35 7.11
C GLY A 41 0.69 7.42 8.30
N SER A 42 -0.48 7.56 8.92
CA SER A 42 -0.99 6.64 9.96
C SER A 42 -1.89 5.52 9.42
N ALA A 43 -2.24 5.54 8.12
CA ALA A 43 -3.08 4.53 7.53
C ALA A 43 -2.38 3.16 7.56
N ALA A 44 -3.11 2.14 7.98
CA ALA A 44 -2.64 0.77 7.95
C ALA A 44 -2.44 0.29 6.50
N ASP A 45 -1.33 -0.39 6.25
CA ASP A 45 -0.94 -0.85 4.92
C ASP A 45 -2.00 -1.76 4.27
N SER A 46 -2.71 -2.56 5.08
CA SER A 46 -3.84 -3.39 4.65
C SER A 46 -5.03 -2.56 4.14
N ARG A 47 -5.29 -1.39 4.72
CA ARG A 47 -6.33 -0.46 4.27
C ARG A 47 -5.95 0.14 2.91
N VAL A 48 -4.69 0.52 2.73
CA VAL A 48 -4.15 1.05 1.47
C VAL A 48 -4.23 0.00 0.36
N LEU A 49 -3.85 -1.24 0.66
CA LEU A 49 -3.95 -2.36 -0.30
C LEU A 49 -5.41 -2.65 -0.68
N ARG A 50 -6.32 -2.67 0.29
CA ARG A 50 -7.75 -2.87 0.01
C ARG A 50 -8.31 -1.79 -0.90
N ASP A 51 -7.93 -0.53 -0.69
CA ASP A 51 -8.33 0.56 -1.58
C ASP A 51 -7.75 0.39 -2.99
N ALA A 52 -6.48 0.01 -3.10
CA ALA A 52 -5.84 -0.26 -4.38
C ALA A 52 -6.60 -1.29 -5.21
N ILE A 53 -7.16 -2.33 -4.58
CA ILE A 53 -7.91 -3.39 -5.26
C ILE A 53 -9.34 -2.94 -5.66
N ASN A 54 -9.99 -2.11 -4.85
CA ASN A 54 -11.42 -1.81 -5.01
C ASN A 54 -11.71 -0.51 -5.79
N ARG A 55 -10.72 0.37 -5.98
CA ARG A 55 -10.91 1.65 -6.69
C ARG A 55 -11.13 1.47 -8.21
N PRO A 56 -11.73 2.45 -8.93
CA PRO A 56 -11.96 2.33 -10.38
C PRO A 56 -10.70 2.07 -11.21
N LYS A 57 -9.57 2.68 -10.83
CA LYS A 57 -8.23 2.40 -11.39
C LYS A 57 -7.49 1.42 -10.49
N SER A 58 -8.06 0.23 -10.33
CA SER A 58 -7.56 -0.76 -9.37
C SER A 58 -6.26 -1.42 -9.81
N LEU A 59 -5.50 -1.86 -8.81
CA LEU A 59 -4.46 -2.85 -8.98
C LEU A 59 -5.12 -4.13 -9.53
N ARG A 60 -4.78 -4.48 -10.77
CA ARG A 60 -5.26 -5.71 -11.40
C ARG A 60 -4.30 -6.84 -11.08
N ILE A 61 -4.85 -7.91 -10.53
CA ILE A 61 -4.14 -9.17 -10.34
C ILE A 61 -4.53 -10.08 -11.50
N PRO A 62 -3.57 -10.47 -12.38
CA PRO A 62 -3.87 -11.39 -13.47
C PRO A 62 -4.36 -12.74 -12.92
N ARG A 63 -5.37 -13.32 -13.58
CA ARG A 63 -5.90 -14.63 -13.17
C ARG A 63 -4.81 -15.70 -13.24
N GLY A 64 -4.70 -16.50 -12.18
CA GLY A 64 -3.68 -17.54 -12.07
C GLY A 64 -2.31 -17.05 -11.62
N TYR A 65 -2.15 -15.75 -11.35
CA TYR A 65 -0.92 -15.16 -10.84
C TYR A 65 -1.13 -14.58 -9.44
N TYR A 66 -0.02 -14.47 -8.70
CA TYR A 66 0.01 -13.91 -7.36
C TYR A 66 1.08 -12.81 -7.30
N TYR A 67 0.77 -11.70 -6.64
CA TYR A 67 1.80 -10.75 -6.23
C TYR A 67 2.41 -11.22 -4.91
N LEU A 68 3.73 -11.19 -4.83
CA LEU A 68 4.44 -11.33 -3.57
C LEU A 68 4.25 -10.03 -2.76
N VAL A 69 3.78 -10.15 -1.53
CA VAL A 69 3.53 -9.02 -0.63
C VAL A 69 4.38 -9.13 0.62
N ASP A 70 4.50 -8.03 1.37
CA ASP A 70 5.18 -8.03 2.67
C ASP A 70 4.51 -9.03 3.63
N CYS A 71 5.30 -9.62 4.53
CA CYS A 71 4.88 -10.60 5.54
C CYS A 71 3.76 -10.07 6.46
N GLY A 72 3.60 -8.74 6.55
CA GLY A 72 2.53 -8.09 7.30
C GLY A 72 1.15 -8.15 6.63
N TYR A 73 1.05 -8.60 5.39
CA TYR A 73 -0.22 -8.73 4.68
C TYR A 73 -0.85 -10.12 4.86
N ALA A 74 -2.18 -10.15 4.84
CA ALA A 74 -2.92 -11.40 4.84
C ALA A 74 -2.80 -12.09 3.46
N ASN A 75 -2.59 -13.42 3.48
CA ASN A 75 -2.70 -14.26 2.30
C ASN A 75 -4.14 -14.26 1.76
N GLY A 76 -4.28 -14.25 0.44
CA GLY A 76 -5.59 -14.26 -0.22
C GLY A 76 -5.47 -14.55 -1.72
N GLU A 77 -6.61 -14.61 -2.42
CA GLU A 77 -6.60 -14.81 -3.86
C GLU A 77 -5.78 -13.70 -4.54
N GLY A 78 -4.72 -14.09 -5.25
CA GLY A 78 -3.85 -13.16 -5.94
C GLY A 78 -2.77 -12.46 -5.10
N LEU A 79 -2.71 -12.70 -3.78
CA LEU A 79 -1.71 -12.12 -2.87
C LEU A 79 -1.04 -13.21 -2.03
N LEU A 80 0.29 -13.25 -2.06
CA LEU A 80 1.08 -14.24 -1.33
C LEU A 80 2.12 -13.54 -0.45
N ALA A 81 1.96 -13.64 0.86
CA ALA A 81 2.93 -13.24 1.86
C ALA A 81 3.90 -14.41 2.12
N PRO A 82 5.22 -14.17 2.15
CA PRO A 82 6.20 -15.20 2.45
C PRO A 82 6.03 -15.71 3.89
N TYR A 83 6.40 -16.97 4.10
CA TYR A 83 6.53 -17.53 5.45
C TYR A 83 7.71 -16.88 6.17
N ASN A 84 7.54 -16.65 7.47
CA ASN A 84 8.60 -16.17 8.37
C ASN A 84 9.36 -17.33 9.00
#